data_AF-A0A550I740-F1
#
_entry.id   AF-A0A550I740-F1
#
_cell.length_a   1.000
_cell.length_b   1.000
_cell.length_c   1.000
_cell.angle_alpha   90.00
_cell.angle_beta   90.00
_cell.angle_gamma   90.00
#
_symmetry.space_group_name_H-M   'P 1'
#
loop_
_entity.id
_entity.type
_entity.pdbx_description
1 polymer ?
#
loop_
_entity_poly.entity_id
_entity_poly.type
_entity_poly.pdbx_seq_one_letter_code
_entity_poly.pdbx_strand_id
1 'polypeptide(L)'
;MTKKIFLLILISMFIGCQDKSNDKKVDFQPILDSLENDVQKNLDTGERMLHTSRKYRLESDSLLNVIYSETLKLRNINSDSLESSQEEFLSKRKKIEDSLWKQVDSIYEETGISPELERMTSYGYVGAINMERASELNKILKNSNRN
;
A
#
# COMPACT_ATOMS: atom_id res chain seq x y z
N MET A 1 -2.77 40.87 -30.99
CA MET A 1 -3.61 39.66 -31.20
C MET A 1 -2.72 38.43 -31.39
N THR A 2 -1.78 38.22 -30.47
CA THR A 2 -0.58 37.36 -30.67
C THR A 2 -0.30 36.46 -29.46
N LYS A 3 -1.32 36.14 -28.67
CA LYS A 3 -1.20 35.26 -27.49
C LYS A 3 -1.86 33.88 -27.66
N LYS A 4 -2.43 33.57 -28.82
CA LYS A 4 -3.10 32.28 -29.07
C LYS A 4 -2.28 31.26 -29.87
N ILE A 5 -1.14 31.65 -30.45
CA ILE A 5 -0.29 30.75 -31.25
C ILE A 5 0.73 30.00 -30.38
N PHE A 6 1.17 30.59 -29.25
CA PHE A 6 2.09 29.93 -28.32
C PHE A 6 1.49 28.75 -27.55
N LEU A 7 0.15 28.63 -27.51
CA LEU A 7 -0.53 27.52 -26.83
C LEU A 7 -0.58 26.24 -27.70
N LEU A 8 -0.39 26.35 -29.01
CA LEU A 8 -0.45 25.21 -29.94
C LEU A 8 0.89 24.48 -30.11
N ILE A 9 2.01 25.15 -29.83
CA ILE A 9 3.36 24.52 -29.89
C ILE A 9 3.66 23.72 -28.61
N LEU A 10 2.98 24.01 -27.50
CA LEU A 10 3.11 23.26 -26.24
C LEU A 10 2.29 21.97 -26.20
N ILE A 11 1.34 21.79 -27.12
CA ILE A 11 0.53 20.57 -27.25
C ILE A 11 1.22 19.55 -28.19
N SER A 12 2.07 20.01 -29.12
CA SER A 12 2.74 19.12 -30.08
C SER A 12 3.99 18.39 -29.55
N MET A 13 4.45 18.66 -28.33
CA MET A 13 5.60 17.94 -27.73
C MET A 13 5.22 16.66 -26.96
N PHE A 14 3.93 16.35 -26.78
CA PHE A 14 3.50 15.08 -26.18
C PHE A 14 3.14 13.99 -27.19
N ILE A 15 3.24 14.28 -28.48
CA ILE A 15 3.07 13.29 -29.57
C ILE A 15 4.44 13.05 -30.21
N GLY A 16 5.36 12.56 -29.37
CA GLY A 16 6.66 12.05 -29.80
C GLY A 16 6.78 10.62 -29.29
N CYS A 17 6.20 9.67 -30.02
CA CYS A 17 6.61 8.27 -29.91
C CYS A 17 8.11 8.18 -30.19
N GLN A 18 8.90 8.04 -29.14
CA GLN A 18 10.06 7.15 -29.20
C GLN A 18 9.77 5.99 -28.27
N ASP A 19 9.46 4.87 -28.91
CA ASP A 19 9.67 3.54 -28.37
C ASP A 19 11.12 3.46 -27.88
N LYS A 20 11.29 3.65 -26.59
CA LYS A 20 12.32 2.96 -25.83
C LYS A 20 11.55 2.15 -24.82
N SER A 21 11.37 0.88 -25.13
CA SER A 21 11.16 -0.19 -24.15
C SER A 21 12.35 -0.20 -23.17
N ASN A 22 12.46 0.86 -22.37
CA ASN A 22 13.02 0.72 -21.05
C ASN A 22 11.89 0.03 -20.29
N ASP A 23 11.94 -1.30 -20.25
CA ASP A 23 11.38 -2.07 -19.15
C ASP A 23 11.93 -1.46 -17.86
N LYS A 24 11.27 -0.40 -17.38
CA LYS A 24 11.55 0.14 -16.06
C LYS A 24 11.09 -0.94 -15.13
N LYS A 25 12.05 -1.73 -14.68
CA LYS A 25 11.89 -2.73 -13.64
C LYS A 25 11.12 -2.09 -12.49
N VAL A 26 9.86 -2.47 -12.37
CA VAL A 26 8.98 -1.99 -11.30
C VAL A 26 9.48 -2.65 -10.02
N ASP A 27 10.08 -1.85 -9.13
CA ASP A 27 10.55 -2.27 -7.81
C ASP A 27 10.04 -1.27 -6.76
N PHE A 28 9.13 -1.74 -5.92
CA PHE A 28 8.53 -0.96 -4.85
C PHE A 28 9.32 -1.07 -3.53
N GLN A 29 10.43 -1.81 -3.47
CA GLN A 29 11.19 -1.99 -2.23
C GLN A 29 11.61 -0.66 -1.59
N PRO A 30 12.11 0.35 -2.33
CA PRO A 30 12.46 1.63 -1.71
C PRO A 30 11.27 2.34 -1.05
N ILE A 31 10.07 2.17 -1.60
CA ILE A 31 8.84 2.76 -1.04
C ILE A 31 8.40 1.98 0.21
N LEU A 32 8.50 0.65 0.17
CA LEU A 32 8.21 -0.20 1.33
C LEU A 32 9.14 0.16 2.51
N ASP A 33 10.45 0.20 2.25
CA ASP A 33 11.47 0.53 3.26
C ASP A 33 11.26 1.96 3.78
N SER A 34 10.94 2.92 2.92
CA SER A 34 10.67 4.30 3.34
C SER A 34 9.47 4.38 4.29
N LEU A 35 8.39 3.66 3.99
CA LEU A 35 7.18 3.67 4.82
C LEU A 35 7.42 3.03 6.19
N GLU A 36 8.14 1.90 6.25
CA GLU A 36 8.53 1.26 7.52
C GLU A 36 9.44 2.16 8.36
N ASN A 37 10.44 2.78 7.74
CA ASN A 37 11.35 3.69 8.45
C ASN A 37 10.62 4.94 8.95
N ASP A 38 9.74 5.53 8.15
CA ASP A 38 8.96 6.71 8.53
C ASP A 38 8.00 6.39 9.68
N VAL A 39 7.33 5.23 9.66
CA VAL A 39 6.45 4.85 10.78
C VAL A 39 7.25 4.62 12.06
N GLN A 40 8.38 3.89 11.99
CA GLN A 40 9.20 3.60 13.17
C GLN A 40 9.73 4.89 13.79
N LYS A 41 10.30 5.79 12.97
CA LYS A 41 10.80 7.08 13.42
C LYS A 41 9.72 7.91 14.14
N ASN A 42 8.50 7.91 13.63
CA ASN A 42 7.40 8.65 14.25
C ASN A 42 6.93 7.98 15.55
N LEU A 43 6.89 6.64 15.61
CA LEU A 43 6.55 5.91 16.84
C LEU A 43 7.61 6.11 17.94
N ASP A 44 8.89 6.20 17.57
CA ASP A 44 9.99 6.43 18.52
C ASP A 44 9.89 7.79 19.25
N THR A 45 9.18 8.76 18.67
CA THR A 45 8.93 10.05 19.35
C THR A 45 7.90 9.95 20.47
N GLY A 46 7.05 8.91 20.47
CA GLY A 46 5.90 8.79 21.36
C GLY A 46 4.77 9.78 21.10
N GLU A 47 4.97 10.78 20.24
CA GLU A 47 3.95 11.78 19.91
C GLU A 47 3.02 11.27 18.81
N ARG A 48 1.71 11.49 18.99
CA ARG A 48 0.68 11.18 17.98
C ARG A 48 0.71 9.73 17.49
N MET A 49 1.17 8.77 18.30
CA MET A 49 1.35 7.37 17.88
C MET A 49 0.08 6.73 17.31
N LEU A 50 -1.09 7.05 17.86
CA LEU A 50 -2.38 6.60 17.32
C LEU A 50 -2.62 7.12 15.89
N HIS A 51 -2.31 8.39 15.64
CA HIS A 51 -2.41 8.99 14.30
C HIS A 51 -1.41 8.34 13.33
N THR A 52 -0.15 8.17 13.78
CA THR A 52 0.91 7.49 13.02
C THR A 52 0.50 6.08 12.62
N SER A 53 0.00 5.28 13.57
CA SER A 53 -0.44 3.90 13.31
C SER A 53 -1.64 3.85 12.36
N ARG A 54 -2.61 4.75 12.53
CA ARG A 54 -3.76 4.87 11.62
C ARG A 54 -3.32 5.23 10.20
N LYS A 55 -2.40 6.18 10.06
CA LYS A 55 -1.84 6.60 8.78
C LYS A 55 -1.11 5.43 8.11
N TYR A 56 -0.25 4.74 8.85
CA TYR A 56 0.47 3.57 8.36
C TYR A 56 -0.47 2.49 7.82
N ARG A 57 -1.56 2.16 8.53
CA ARG A 57 -2.57 1.21 8.03
C ARG A 57 -3.14 1.62 6.66
N LEU A 58 -3.44 2.90 6.48
CA LEU A 58 -4.04 3.41 5.24
C LEU A 58 -3.03 3.42 4.10
N GLU A 59 -1.80 3.87 4.37
CA GLU A 59 -0.73 3.94 3.37
C GLU A 59 -0.30 2.54 2.93
N SER A 60 -0.18 1.59 3.85
CA SER A 60 0.16 0.21 3.51
C SER A 60 -0.96 -0.51 2.75
N ASP A 61 -2.24 -0.25 3.06
CA ASP A 61 -3.38 -0.76 2.28
C ASP A 61 -3.38 -0.20 0.84
N SER A 62 -3.16 1.11 0.70
CA SER A 62 -3.04 1.74 -0.61
C SER A 62 -1.87 1.18 -1.41
N LEU A 63 -0.70 1.03 -0.79
CA LEU A 63 0.49 0.51 -1.44
C LEU A 63 0.31 -0.94 -1.86
N LEU A 64 -0.30 -1.78 -1.01
CA LEU A 64 -0.68 -3.15 -1.35
C LEU A 64 -1.55 -3.20 -2.61
N ASN A 65 -2.58 -2.35 -2.69
CA ASN A 65 -3.48 -2.31 -3.86
C ASN A 65 -2.75 -1.89 -5.15
N VAL A 66 -1.82 -0.93 -5.05
CA VAL A 66 -0.99 -0.52 -6.19
C VAL A 66 -0.10 -1.67 -6.66
N ILE A 67 0.62 -2.31 -5.73
CA ILE A 67 1.53 -3.42 -6.06
C ILE A 67 0.75 -4.61 -6.64
N TYR A 68 -0.41 -4.94 -6.07
CA TYR A 68 -1.29 -5.98 -6.60
C TYR A 68 -1.74 -5.68 -8.03
N SER A 69 -2.17 -4.44 -8.29
CA SER A 69 -2.59 -3.99 -9.62
C SER A 69 -1.46 -4.07 -10.66
N GLU A 70 -0.23 -3.73 -10.27
CA GLU A 70 0.94 -3.91 -11.14
C GLU A 70 1.27 -5.39 -11.34
N THR A 71 1.11 -6.23 -10.31
CA THR A 71 1.37 -7.67 -10.40
C THR A 71 0.42 -8.35 -11.39
N LEU A 72 -0.86 -7.94 -11.43
CA LEU A 72 -1.85 -8.45 -12.39
C LEU A 72 -1.52 -8.14 -13.86
N LYS A 73 -0.72 -7.10 -14.13
CA LYS A 73 -0.32 -6.73 -15.50
C LYS A 73 0.79 -7.61 -16.08
N LEU A 74 1.39 -8.48 -15.27
CA LEU A 74 2.46 -9.36 -15.72
C LEU A 74 1.94 -10.39 -16.72
N ARG A 75 2.56 -10.47 -17.90
CA ARG A 75 2.12 -11.37 -18.98
C ARG A 75 2.14 -12.86 -18.61
N ASN A 76 3.05 -13.27 -17.73
CA ASN A 76 3.30 -14.67 -17.38
C ASN A 76 2.74 -15.06 -16.00
N ILE A 77 1.88 -14.23 -15.41
CA ILE A 77 1.24 -14.58 -14.14
C ILE A 77 0.00 -15.43 -14.37
N ASN A 78 -0.25 -16.38 -13.48
CA ASN A 78 -1.56 -17.03 -13.39
C ASN A 78 -2.49 -16.10 -12.62
N SER A 79 -3.31 -15.32 -13.34
CA SER A 79 -4.24 -14.34 -12.78
C SER A 79 -5.20 -14.96 -11.79
N ASP A 80 -5.81 -16.09 -12.15
CA ASP A 80 -6.87 -16.72 -11.34
C ASP A 80 -6.32 -17.22 -9.99
N SER A 81 -5.10 -17.76 -10.00
CA SER A 81 -4.39 -18.16 -8.79
C SER A 81 -4.02 -16.95 -7.92
N LEU A 82 -3.57 -15.86 -8.55
CA LEU A 82 -3.22 -14.63 -7.84
C LEU A 82 -4.45 -13.95 -7.22
N GLU A 83 -5.55 -13.88 -7.95
CA GLU A 83 -6.85 -13.39 -7.49
C GLU A 83 -7.37 -14.23 -6.31
N SER A 84 -7.41 -15.55 -6.46
CA SER A 84 -7.82 -16.47 -5.38
C SER A 84 -6.96 -16.30 -4.13
N SER A 85 -5.64 -16.20 -4.29
CA SER A 85 -4.71 -15.95 -3.17
C SER A 85 -4.96 -14.60 -2.50
N GLN A 86 -5.28 -13.56 -3.29
CA GLN A 86 -5.57 -12.23 -2.77
C GLN A 86 -6.91 -12.20 -2.02
N GLU A 87 -7.95 -12.87 -2.53
CA GLU A 87 -9.23 -13.01 -1.84
C GLU A 87 -9.09 -13.75 -0.50
N GLU A 88 -8.33 -14.85 -0.48
CA GLU A 88 -8.04 -15.59 0.74
C GLU A 88 -7.32 -14.70 1.77
N PHE A 89 -6.31 -13.96 1.32
CA PHE A 89 -5.60 -12.99 2.16
C PHE A 89 -6.56 -11.94 2.73
N LEU A 90 -7.39 -11.30 1.89
CA LEU A 90 -8.34 -10.27 2.32
C LEU A 90 -9.35 -10.82 3.34
N SER A 91 -9.84 -12.04 3.13
CA SER A 91 -10.75 -12.72 4.06
C SER A 91 -10.09 -13.00 5.42
N LYS A 92 -8.85 -13.52 5.43
CA LYS A 92 -8.09 -13.74 6.66
C LYS A 92 -7.80 -12.43 7.40
N ARG A 93 -7.31 -11.42 6.67
CA ARG A 93 -7.04 -10.09 7.21
C ARG A 93 -8.28 -9.47 7.84
N LYS A 94 -9.44 -9.57 7.17
CA LYS A 94 -10.70 -9.06 7.71
C LYS A 94 -11.09 -9.75 9.03
N LYS A 95 -10.96 -11.08 9.13
CA LYS A 95 -11.25 -11.80 10.37
C LYS A 95 -10.34 -11.36 11.53
N ILE A 96 -9.06 -11.13 11.23
CA ILE A 96 -8.09 -10.60 12.20
C ILE A 96 -8.49 -9.19 12.64
N GLU A 97 -8.76 -8.29 11.68
CA GLU A 97 -9.16 -6.91 11.97
C GLU A 97 -10.44 -6.87 12.80
N ASP A 98 -11.47 -7.63 12.41
CA ASP A 98 -12.74 -7.73 13.15
C ASP A 98 -12.50 -8.25 14.58
N SER A 99 -11.55 -9.17 14.79
CA SER A 99 -11.20 -9.69 16.13
C SER A 99 -10.47 -8.67 17.01
N LEU A 100 -9.65 -7.80 16.42
CA LEU A 100 -8.96 -6.73 17.13
C LEU A 100 -9.95 -5.63 17.55
N TRP A 101 -10.84 -5.24 16.64
CA TRP A 101 -11.87 -4.23 16.94
C TRP A 101 -12.87 -4.69 17.99
N LYS A 102 -13.23 -5.98 18.03
CA LYS A 102 -14.05 -6.51 19.13
C LYS A 102 -13.46 -6.25 20.52
N GLN A 103 -12.13 -6.30 20.67
CA GLN A 103 -11.49 -6.00 21.95
C GLN A 103 -11.55 -4.51 22.27
N VAL A 104 -11.31 -3.66 21.27
CA VAL A 104 -11.45 -2.19 21.39
C VAL A 104 -12.89 -1.82 21.80
N ASP A 105 -13.88 -2.41 21.14
CA ASP A 105 -15.29 -2.13 21.37
C ASP A 105 -15.71 -2.57 22.78
N SER A 106 -15.27 -3.76 23.24
CA SER A 106 -15.55 -4.26 24.60
C SER A 106 -15.06 -3.28 25.68
N ILE A 107 -13.84 -2.74 25.54
CA ILE A 107 -13.30 -1.78 26.52
C ILE A 107 -14.10 -0.49 26.51
N TYR A 108 -14.49 0.00 25.32
CA TYR A 108 -15.34 1.19 25.22
C TYR A 108 -16.71 0.96 25.84
N GLU A 109 -17.34 -0.18 25.59
CA GLU A 109 -18.64 -0.55 26.16
C GLU A 109 -18.59 -0.66 27.69
N GLU A 110 -17.50 -1.19 28.25
CA GLU A 110 -17.31 -1.35 29.69
C GLU A 110 -16.99 -0.04 30.40
N THR A 111 -16.20 0.83 29.78
CA THR A 111 -15.59 1.99 30.46
C THR A 111 -16.12 3.34 29.98
N GLY A 112 -16.75 3.40 28.82
CA GLY A 112 -17.10 4.63 28.10
C GLY A 112 -15.89 5.40 27.54
N ILE A 113 -14.68 4.86 27.67
CA ILE A 113 -13.43 5.50 27.26
C ILE A 113 -12.95 4.86 25.96
N SER A 114 -12.60 5.67 24.95
CA SER A 114 -11.98 5.16 23.72
C SER A 114 -10.56 4.67 24.02
N PRO A 115 -10.25 3.37 23.89
CA PRO A 115 -8.97 2.81 24.30
C PRO A 115 -7.89 3.07 23.23
N GLU A 116 -7.17 4.18 23.36
CA GLU A 116 -6.24 4.66 22.33
C GLU A 116 -5.09 3.68 22.05
N LEU A 117 -4.59 2.98 23.06
CA LEU A 117 -3.49 2.03 22.95
C LEU A 117 -3.88 0.79 22.12
N GLU A 118 -5.09 0.28 22.35
CA GLU A 118 -5.65 -0.87 21.67
C GLU A 118 -5.98 -0.52 20.23
N ARG A 119 -6.50 0.68 19.98
CA ARG A 119 -6.72 1.22 18.62
C ARG A 119 -5.40 1.39 17.87
N MET A 120 -4.37 1.93 18.52
CA MET A 120 -3.04 2.08 17.95
C MET A 120 -2.46 0.73 17.55
N THR A 121 -2.49 -0.24 18.48
CA THR A 121 -2.04 -1.62 18.24
C THR A 121 -2.79 -2.26 17.09
N SER A 122 -4.12 -2.11 17.05
CA SER A 122 -4.96 -2.66 15.99
C SER A 122 -4.58 -2.11 14.61
N TYR A 123 -4.40 -0.78 14.51
CA TYR A 123 -3.96 -0.15 13.26
C TYR A 123 -2.54 -0.57 12.86
N GLY A 124 -1.59 -0.60 13.79
CA GLY A 124 -0.21 -0.99 13.52
C GLY A 124 -0.12 -2.44 13.02
N TYR A 125 -0.85 -3.35 13.66
CA TYR A 125 -0.84 -4.77 13.30
C TYR A 125 -1.44 -5.02 11.91
N VAL A 126 -2.61 -4.44 11.61
CA VAL A 126 -3.20 -4.53 10.26
C VAL A 126 -2.28 -3.88 9.22
N GLY A 127 -1.64 -2.77 9.58
CA GLY A 127 -0.65 -2.11 8.74
C GLY A 127 0.53 -3.02 8.38
N ALA A 128 1.07 -3.75 9.35
CA ALA A 128 2.17 -4.70 9.14
C ALA A 128 1.77 -5.90 8.27
N ILE A 129 0.56 -6.45 8.45
CA ILE A 129 0.02 -7.53 7.59
C ILE A 129 -0.03 -7.08 6.13
N ASN A 130 -0.48 -5.84 5.87
CA ASN A 130 -0.50 -5.29 4.52
C ASN A 130 0.91 -5.17 3.93
N MET A 131 1.89 -4.74 4.72
CA MET A 131 3.28 -4.58 4.28
C MET A 131 3.94 -5.92 3.95
N GLU A 132 3.69 -6.95 4.76
CA GLU A 132 4.17 -8.31 4.47
C GLU A 132 3.65 -8.79 3.12
N ARG A 133 2.33 -8.68 2.89
CA ARG A 133 1.72 -9.06 1.61
C ARG A 133 2.22 -8.21 0.45
N ALA A 134 2.38 -6.91 0.64
CA ALA A 134 2.93 -6.01 -0.36
C ALA A 134 4.37 -6.39 -0.74
N SER A 135 5.18 -6.79 0.23
CA SER A 135 6.55 -7.29 0.02
C SER A 135 6.56 -8.61 -0.76
N GLU A 136 5.65 -9.55 -0.44
CA GLU A 136 5.49 -10.79 -1.21
C GLU A 136 5.20 -10.52 -2.70
N LEU A 137 4.22 -9.64 -2.98
CA LEU A 137 3.85 -9.29 -4.34
C LEU A 137 4.98 -8.53 -5.05
N ASN A 138 5.70 -7.65 -4.36
CA ASN A 138 6.88 -6.98 -4.92
C ASN A 138 7.98 -7.97 -5.31
N LYS A 139 8.17 -9.07 -4.57
CA LYS A 139 9.11 -10.14 -4.97
C LYS A 139 8.69 -10.81 -6.28
N ILE A 140 7.38 -11.01 -6.51
CA ILE A 140 6.85 -11.55 -7.78
C ILE A 140 7.18 -10.61 -8.94
N LEU A 141 6.94 -9.30 -8.78
CA LEU A 141 7.30 -8.27 -9.78
C LEU A 141 8.81 -8.30 -10.09
N LYS A 142 9.66 -8.33 -9.06
CA LYS A 142 11.13 -8.34 -9.23
C LYS A 142 11.65 -9.58 -9.95
N ASN A 143 11.04 -10.74 -9.69
CA ASN A 143 11.44 -12.01 -10.30
C ASN A 143 10.93 -12.13 -11.74
N SER A 144 9.76 -11.58 -12.05
CA SER A 144 9.21 -11.58 -13.41
C SER A 144 10.04 -10.70 -14.36
N ASN A 145 10.66 -9.64 -13.84
CA ASN A 145 11.57 -8.76 -14.59
C ASN A 145 13.00 -9.33 -14.79
N ARG A 146 13.25 -10.61 -14.45
CA ARG A 146 14.55 -11.28 -14.66
C ARG A 146 14.54 -12.29 -15.80
N ASN A 147 13.36 -12.61 -16.34
CA ASN A 147 13.14 -13.58 -17.41
C ASN A 147 12.78 -12.86 -18.70
#